data_AF-A0A645CJG0-F1
#
_entry.id   AF-A0A645CJG0-F1
#
_cell.length_a   1.000
_cell.length_b   1.000
_cell.length_c   1.000
_cell.angle_alpha   90.00
_cell.angle_beta   90.00
_cell.angle_gamma   90.00
#
_symmetry.space_group_name_H-M   'P 1'
#
loop_
_entity.id
_entity.type
_entity.pdbx_description
1 polymer ?
#
loop_
_entity_poly.entity_id
_entity_poly.type
_entity_poly.pdbx_seq_one_letter_code
_entity_poly.pdbx_strand_id
1 'polypeptide(L)' 'MVKKNENNLKPEDVSIYYFKRTTEKFEVTKHTIDSEGKLNPIFPSGFYDNSYTLVKELL' A
#
# COMPACT_ATOMS: atom_id res chain seq x y z
N MET A 1 -11.47 -3.32 8.65
CA MET A 1 -11.02 -3.42 10.05
C MET A 1 -10.59 -2.05 10.55
N VAL A 2 -9.42 -1.49 10.16
CA VAL A 2 -9.03 -0.10 10.54
C VAL A 2 -10.02 0.95 10.01
N LYS A 3 -10.32 0.94 8.70
CA LYS A 3 -11.33 1.85 8.09
C LYS A 3 -12.75 1.72 8.69
N LYS A 4 -13.07 0.60 9.33
CA LYS A 4 -14.39 0.35 9.93
C LYS A 4 -14.40 0.65 11.44
N ASN A 5 -13.28 1.07 12.04
CA ASN A 5 -13.11 1.19 13.50
C ASN A 5 -13.57 -0.05 14.28
N GLU A 6 -13.39 -1.23 13.69
CA GLU A 6 -13.72 -2.50 14.35
C GLU A 6 -12.54 -2.92 15.24
N ASN A 7 -12.83 -3.39 16.45
CA ASN A 7 -11.86 -3.95 17.41
C ASN A 7 -10.83 -2.95 17.98
N ASN A 8 -11.12 -1.65 18.01
CA ASN A 8 -10.22 -0.60 18.52
C ASN A 8 -8.83 -0.57 17.85
N LEU A 9 -8.70 -1.09 16.63
CA LEU A 9 -7.45 -1.07 15.87
C LEU A 9 -7.14 0.34 15.38
N LYS A 10 -6.00 0.89 15.82
CA LYS A 10 -5.50 2.17 15.36
C LYS A 10 -4.58 2.01 14.15
N PRO A 11 -4.40 3.05 13.32
CA PRO A 11 -3.43 3.02 12.22
C PRO A 11 -2.00 2.73 12.69
N GLU A 12 -1.65 3.17 13.90
CA GLU A 12 -0.34 2.92 14.52
C GLU A 12 -0.05 1.44 14.77
N ASP A 13 -1.10 0.65 14.99
CA ASP A 13 -1.01 -0.77 15.36
C ASP A 13 -0.66 -1.65 14.15
N VAL A 14 -0.70 -1.10 12.94
CA VAL A 14 -0.52 -1.85 11.69
C VAL A 14 0.71 -1.34 10.93
N SER A 15 1.66 -2.24 10.71
CA SER A 15 2.83 -1.98 9.86
C SER A 15 2.77 -2.83 8.59
N ILE A 16 2.85 -2.17 7.43
CA ILE A 16 2.77 -2.83 6.12
C ILE A 16 4.10 -2.63 5.41
N TYR A 17 4.70 -3.74 5.00
CA TYR A 17 5.99 -3.77 4.30
C TYR A 17 5.83 -4.49 2.96
N TYR A 18 6.40 -3.90 1.91
CA TYR A 18 6.50 -4.58 0.61
C TYR A 18 7.95 -4.77 0.24
N PHE A 19 8.24 -5.92 -0.37
CA PHE A 19 9.53 -6.20 -0.95
C PHE A 19 9.52 -5.77 -2.41
N LYS A 20 10.40 -4.84 -2.74
CA LYS A 20 10.65 -4.40 -4.10
C LYS A 20 11.95 -5.05 -4.57
N ARG A 21 11.91 -5.73 -5.70
CA ARG A 21 13.12 -6.21 -6.36
C ARG A 21 13.75 -5.05 -7.13
N THR A 22 14.97 -4.69 -6.78
CA THR A 22 15.83 -3.81 -7.58
C THR A 22 16.85 -4.65 -8.34
N THR A 23 17.67 -4.01 -9.18
CA THR A 23 18.66 -4.67 -10.04
C THR A 23 19.69 -5.49 -9.24
N GLU A 24 20.00 -5.04 -8.02
CA GLU A 24 21.06 -5.62 -7.20
C GLU A 24 20.56 -6.33 -5.93
N LYS A 25 19.39 -5.92 -5.39
CA LYS A 25 18.88 -6.44 -4.10
C LYS A 25 17.37 -6.29 -3.95
N PHE A 26 16.83 -6.82 -2.86
CA PHE A 26 15.48 -6.48 -2.41
C PHE A 26 15.52 -5.26 -1.49
N GLU A 27 14.64 -4.31 -1.74
CA GLU A 27 14.39 -3.16 -0.88
C GLU A 27 13.04 -3.34 -0.18
N VAL A 28 12.98 -2.91 1.08
CA VAL A 28 11.73 -2.93 1.85
C VAL A 28 11.12 -1.54 1.82
N THR A 29 9.90 -1.41 1.30
CA THR A 29 9.13 -0.17 1.38
C THR A 29 8.18 -0.23 2.57
N LYS A 30 8.08 0.87 3.32
CA LYS A 30 7.14 1.01 4.44
C LYS A 30 5.89 1.77 3.99
N HIS A 31 4.73 1.25 4.36
CA HIS A 31 3.44 1.86 4.10
C HIS A 31 2.71 2.08 5.42
N THR A 32 1.98 3.19 5.49
CA THR A 32 1.20 3.59 6.66
C THR A 32 -0.26 3.72 6.30
N ILE A 33 -1.15 3.49 7.27
CA ILE A 33 -2.57 3.78 7.12
C ILE A 33 -2.82 5.20 7.64
N ASP A 34 -3.53 6.03 6.88
CA ASP A 34 -3.92 7.38 7.29
C ASP A 34 -5.18 7.38 8.17
N SER A 35 -5.58 8.57 8.64
CA SER A 35 -6.75 8.75 9.50
C SER A 35 -8.08 8.40 8.81
N GLU A 36 -8.11 8.31 7.48
CA GLU A 36 -9.28 7.89 6.71
C GLU A 36 -9.28 6.37 6.44
N GLY A 37 -8.27 5.66 6.93
CA GLY A 37 -8.08 4.23 6.72
C GLY A 37 -7.56 3.88 5.34
N LYS A 38 -6.93 4.82 4.62
CA LYS A 38 -6.28 4.59 3.31
C LYS A 38 -4.79 4.32 3.49
N LEU A 39 -4.23 3.56 2.56
CA LEU A 39 -2.80 3.27 2.47
C LEU A 39 -2.04 4.46 1.90
N ASN A 40 -0.92 4.81 2.53
CA ASN A 40 0.01 5.81 2.05
C ASN A 40 1.46 5.27 2.13
N PRO A 41 2.17 5.14 0.99
CA PRO A 41 1.65 5.29 -0.37
C PRO A 41 0.60 4.21 -0.71
N ILE A 42 -0.33 4.52 -1.61
CA ILE A 42 -1.44 3.61 -1.98
C ILE A 42 -0.90 2.32 -2.63
N PHE A 43 0.19 2.44 -3.39
CA PHE A 43 0.85 1.30 -4.05
C PHE A 43 2.34 1.27 -3.72
N PRO A 44 2.95 0.07 -3.65
CA PRO A 44 4.39 -0.08 -3.52
C PRO A 44 5.12 0.62 -4.66
N SER A 45 6.25 1.26 -4.38
CA SER A 45 7.07 1.82 -5.46
C SER A 45 7.52 0.70 -6.41
N GLY A 46 7.28 0.84 -7.71
CA GLY A 46 7.53 -0.23 -8.69
C GLY A 46 6.37 -1.22 -8.90
N PHE A 47 5.22 -1.00 -8.25
CA PHE A 47 3.98 -1.70 -8.59
C PHE A 47 3.43 -1.15 -9.91
N TYR A 48 3.83 -1.77 -11.01
CA TYR A 48 3.32 -1.53 -12.36
C TYR A 48 2.43 -2.71 -12.75
N ASP A 49 1.21 -2.75 -12.24
CA ASP A 49 0.21 -3.64 -12.82
C ASP A 49 -0.32 -2.99 -14.09
N ASN A 50 0.07 -3.55 -15.23
CA ASN A 50 -0.42 -3.12 -16.55
C ASN A 50 -1.95 -3.19 -16.63
N SER A 51 -2.56 -4.12 -15.90
CA SER A 51 -4.03 -4.30 -15.84
C SER A 51 -4.69 -3.12 -15.13
N TYR A 52 -4.11 -2.65 -14.02
CA TYR A 52 -4.61 -1.49 -13.29
C TYR A 52 -4.49 -0.19 -14.10
N THR A 53 -3.36 -0.04 -14.80
CA THR A 53 -3.11 1.13 -15.65
C THR A 53 -4.06 1.15 -16.85
N LEU A 54 -4.23 0.00 -17.51
CA LEU A 54 -5.15 -0.17 -18.63
C LEU A 54 -6.60 0.16 -18.24
N VAL A 55 -7.06 -0.27 -17.06
CA VAL A 55 -8.42 0.04 -16.58
C VAL A 55 -8.62 1.54 -16.34
N LYS A 56 -7.58 2.29 -15.97
CA LYS A 56 -7.67 3.75 -15.83
C LYS A 56 -7.70 4.49 -17.16
N GLU A 57 -7.04 3.98 -18.19
CA GLU A 57 -7.01 4.60 -19.52
C GLU A 57 -8.32 4.39 -20.30
N LEU A 58 -9.14 3.43 -19.88
CA LEU A 58 -10.44 3.10 -20.48
C LEU A 58 -11.64 3.80 -19.81
N LEU A 59 -11.39 4.65 -18.79
CA LEU A 59 -12.39 5.47 -18.08
C LEU A 59 -12.30 6.94 -18.52
#